data_AF-A0A2M7KVA4-F1
#
_entry.id   AF-A0A2M7KVA4-F1
#
_cell.length_a   1.000
_cell.length_b   1.000
_cell.length_c   1.000
_cell.angle_alpha   90.00
_cell.angle_beta   90.00
_cell.angle_gamma   90.00
#
_symmetry.space_group_name_H-M   'P 1'
#
loop_
_entity.id
_entity.type
_entity.pdbx_description
1 polymer ?
#
loop_
_entity_poly.entity_id
_entity_poly.type
_entity_poly.pdbx_seq_one_letter_code
_entity_poly.pdbx_strand_id
1 'polypeptide(L)'
;MRHPDGTFAEGNPGGPGRPRREVEAGYLARLTDAVTLDDWAEVVARALTDAKKGNGRAREWLSRYLVSSADIGTLGDSIQVVQV
;
A
#
# COMPACT_ATOMS: atom_id res chain seq x y z
N MET A 1 -1.79 21.26 28.91
CA MET A 1 -0.54 22.07 28.92
C MET A 1 0.63 21.17 28.51
N ARG A 2 1.61 21.66 27.75
CA ARG A 2 2.86 20.90 27.44
C ARG A 2 4.00 21.49 28.27
N HIS A 3 4.95 20.66 28.67
CA HIS A 3 6.18 21.15 29.29
C HIS A 3 7.06 21.87 28.24
N PRO A 4 8.00 22.73 28.67
CA PRO A 4 8.94 23.42 27.78
C PRO A 4 9.85 22.48 26.96
N ASP A 5 9.99 21.23 27.42
CA ASP A 5 10.71 20.15 26.74
C ASP A 5 9.86 19.39 25.70
N GLY A 6 8.63 19.85 25.45
CA GLY A 6 7.71 19.27 24.48
C GLY A 6 6.91 18.06 25.00
N THR A 7 7.20 17.58 26.21
CA THR A 7 6.47 16.47 26.80
C THR A 7 5.06 16.87 27.22
N PHE A 8 4.14 15.91 27.23
CA PHE A 8 2.79 16.15 27.72
C PHE A 8 2.83 16.31 29.23
N ALA A 9 2.25 17.39 29.76
CA ALA A 9 2.15 17.55 31.21
C ALA A 9 1.29 16.43 31.81
N GLU A 10 1.76 15.89 32.92
CA GLU A 10 1.04 14.90 33.73
C GLU A 10 -0.33 15.46 34.13
N GLY A 11 -1.39 14.68 33.95
CA GLY A 11 -2.75 15.06 34.34
C GLY A 11 -3.67 15.56 33.22
N ASN A 12 -3.28 15.56 31.94
CA ASN A 12 -4.27 15.70 30.86
C ASN A 12 -4.92 14.34 30.61
N PRO A 13 -6.26 14.21 30.63
CA PRO A 13 -6.91 13.01 30.12
C PRO A 13 -6.48 12.86 28.67
N GLY A 14 -5.78 11.76 28.35
CA GLY A 14 -5.37 11.46 26.99
C GLY A 14 -6.58 11.59 26.06
N GLY A 15 -6.38 12.20 24.88
CA GLY A 15 -7.43 12.27 23.87
C GLY A 15 -7.97 10.86 23.58
N PRO A 16 -9.21 10.74 23.06
CA PRO A 16 -9.75 9.43 22.71
C PRO A 16 -8.71 8.70 21.87
N GLY A 17 -8.19 7.59 22.40
CA GLY A 17 -7.14 6.83 21.76
C GLY A 17 -7.55 6.38 20.36
N ARG A 18 -6.62 5.76 19.63
CA ARG A 18 -6.89 5.20 18.29
C ARG A 18 -8.26 4.50 18.29
N PRO A 19 -9.17 4.84 17.36
CA PRO A 19 -10.50 4.26 17.31
C PRO A 19 -10.46 2.73 17.37
N ARG A 20 -11.53 2.14 17.90
CA ARG A 20 -11.63 0.68 18.06
C ARG A 20 -11.50 0.00 16.69
N ARG A 21 -10.85 -1.17 16.66
CA ARG A 21 -10.61 -1.96 15.44
C ARG A 21 -11.86 -2.19 14.57
N GLU A 22 -13.04 -2.28 15.20
CA GLU A 22 -14.33 -2.42 14.50
C GLU A 22 -14.65 -1.23 13.58
N VAL A 23 -14.30 -0.01 13.99
CA VAL A 23 -14.50 1.20 13.19
C VAL A 23 -13.61 1.17 11.94
N GLU A 24 -12.38 0.67 12.08
CA GLU A 24 -11.42 0.56 10.99
C GLU A 24 -11.79 -0.54 9.99
N ALA A 25 -12.33 -1.65 10.49
CA ALA A 25 -12.90 -2.69 9.63
C ALA A 25 -14.05 -2.13 8.77
N GLY A 26 -14.86 -1.24 9.33
CA GLY A 26 -15.91 -0.52 8.59
C GLY A 26 -15.35 0.33 7.46
N TYR A 27 -14.25 1.07 7.67
CA TYR A 27 -13.61 1.85 6.61
C TYR A 27 -12.99 0.96 5.54
N LEU A 28 -12.33 -0.14 5.93
CA LEU A 28 -11.74 -1.06 4.98
C LEU A 28 -12.82 -1.73 4.12
N ALA A 29 -13.91 -2.18 4.72
CA ALA A 29 -15.03 -2.77 3.98
C ALA A 29 -15.60 -1.79 2.94
N ARG A 30 -15.87 -0.54 3.35
CA ARG A 30 -16.35 0.49 2.42
C ARG A 30 -15.36 0.82 1.32
N LEU A 31 -14.06 0.81 1.61
CA LEU A 31 -13.01 1.02 0.62
C LEU A 31 -13.01 -0.13 -0.40
N THR A 32 -13.05 -1.37 0.07
CA THR A 32 -13.07 -2.55 -0.81
C THR A 32 -14.36 -2.64 -1.62
N ASP A 33 -15.50 -2.25 -1.07
CA ASP A 33 -16.78 -2.20 -1.80
C ASP A 33 -16.77 -1.12 -2.89
N ALA A 34 -16.11 0.01 -2.64
CA ALA A 34 -16.09 1.15 -3.56
C ALA A 34 -15.09 0.97 -4.71
N VAL A 35 -14.01 0.22 -4.50
CA VAL A 35 -12.98 0.01 -5.53
C VAL A 35 -13.26 -1.31 -6.24
N THR A 36 -13.88 -1.22 -7.41
CA THR A 36 -14.10 -2.41 -8.24
C THR A 36 -12.79 -2.88 -8.88
N LEU A 37 -12.79 -4.11 -9.41
CA LEU A 37 -11.64 -4.62 -10.18
C LEU A 37 -11.39 -3.82 -11.45
N ASP A 38 -12.45 -3.28 -12.07
CA ASP A 38 -12.35 -2.46 -13.27
C ASP A 38 -11.71 -1.11 -12.94
N ASP A 39 -12.17 -0.44 -11.88
CA ASP A 39 -11.55 0.81 -11.39
C ASP A 39 -10.07 0.59 -11.06
N TRP A 40 -9.76 -0.56 -10.44
CA TRP A 40 -8.39 -0.92 -10.13
C TRP A 40 -7.54 -1.16 -11.39
N ALA A 41 -8.09 -1.82 -12.40
CA ALA A 41 -7.42 -2.03 -13.68
C ALA A 41 -7.07 -0.71 -14.37
N GLU A 42 -7.95 0.29 -14.30
CA GLU A 42 -7.70 1.62 -14.83
C GLU A 42 -6.52 2.32 -14.11
N VAL A 43 -6.46 2.22 -12.78
CA VAL A 43 -5.33 2.75 -11.99
C VAL A 43 -4.01 2.10 -12.41
N VAL A 44 -4.00 0.77 -12.57
CA VAL A 44 -2.81 0.03 -13.02
C VAL A 44 -2.39 0.44 -14.43
N ALA A 45 -3.35 0.55 -15.36
CA ALA A 45 -3.09 0.96 -16.74
C ALA A 45 -2.50 2.38 -16.81
N ARG A 46 -3.01 3.30 -15.98
CA ARG A 46 -2.47 4.66 -15.89
C ARG A 46 -1.04 4.65 -15.35
N ALA A 47 -0.80 3.96 -14.25
CA ALA A 47 0.53 3.86 -13.66
C ALA A 47 1.54 3.22 -14.63
N LEU A 48 1.14 2.20 -15.40
CA LEU A 48 1.98 1.60 -16.43
C LEU A 48 2.35 2.60 -17.53
N THR A 49 1.38 3.40 -17.97
CA THR A 49 1.62 4.46 -18.96
C THR A 49 2.62 5.49 -18.44
N ASP A 50 2.46 5.94 -17.20
CA ASP A 50 3.35 6.93 -16.58
C ASP A 50 4.76 6.35 -16.34
N ALA A 51 4.84 5.08 -15.94
CA ALA A 51 6.11 4.36 -15.79
C ALA A 51 6.87 4.26 -17.12
N LYS A 52 6.18 3.92 -18.22
CA LYS A 52 6.75 3.87 -19.57
C LYS A 52 7.26 5.23 -20.05
N LYS A 53 6.62 6.32 -19.62
CA LYS A 53 7.08 7.70 -19.89
C LYS A 53 8.26 8.14 -19.02
N GLY A 54 8.77 7.27 -18.15
CA GLY A 54 9.96 7.52 -17.32
C GLY A 54 9.66 7.97 -15.89
N ASN A 55 8.39 7.99 -15.45
CA ASN A 55 8.08 8.36 -14.07
C ASN A 55 8.67 7.32 -13.09
N GLY A 56 9.62 7.76 -12.26
CA GLY A 56 10.30 6.89 -11.28
C GLY A 56 9.36 6.34 -10.20
N ARG A 57 8.43 7.17 -9.70
CA ARG A 57 7.49 6.76 -8.65
C ARG A 57 6.51 5.70 -9.14
N ALA A 58 6.04 5.80 -10.38
CA ALA A 58 5.16 4.80 -10.97
C ALA A 58 5.88 3.45 -11.14
N ARG A 59 7.16 3.47 -11.54
CA ARG A 59 8.00 2.26 -11.64
C ARG A 59 8.22 1.61 -10.27
N GLU A 60 8.54 2.40 -9.26
CA GLU A 60 8.71 1.91 -7.88
C GLU A 60 7.40 1.34 -7.31
N TRP A 61 6.28 2.03 -7.52
CA TRP A 61 4.97 1.54 -7.07
C TRP A 61 4.64 0.19 -7.72
N LEU A 62 4.77 0.08 -9.06
CA LEU A 62 4.54 -1.17 -9.78
C LEU A 62 5.50 -2.28 -9.34
N SER A 63 6.80 -1.98 -9.14
CA SER A 63 7.79 -2.99 -8.76
C SER A 63 7.52 -3.60 -7.39
N ARG A 64 6.94 -2.84 -6.45
CA ARG A 64 6.55 -3.38 -5.13
C ARG A 64 5.51 -4.49 -5.21
N TYR A 65 4.64 -4.46 -6.22
CA TYR A 65 3.61 -5.49 -6.43
C TYR A 65 4.08 -6.58 -7.39
N LEU A 66 4.76 -6.21 -8.49
CA LEU A 66 5.21 -7.15 -9.52
C LEU A 66 6.45 -7.94 -9.12
N VAL A 67 7.30 -7.35 -8.27
CA VAL A 67 8.52 -7.95 -7.72
C VAL A 67 8.32 -8.22 -6.23
N SER A 68 7.08 -8.42 -5.78
CA SER A 68 6.85 -9.11 -4.51
C SER A 68 7.67 -10.39 -4.58
N SER A 69 8.59 -10.54 -3.62
CA SER A 69 9.58 -11.60 -3.56
C SER A 69 8.95 -12.89 -4.06
N ALA A 70 9.23 -13.23 -5.32
CA ALA A 70 9.30 -14.62 -5.70
C ALA A 70 10.12 -15.22 -4.57
N ASP A 71 9.56 -16.19 -3.86
CA ASP A 71 10.37 -17.04 -3.01
C ASP A 71 11.52 -17.49 -3.90
N ILE A 72 12.67 -16.83 -3.73
CA ILE A 72 13.97 -17.25 -4.26
C ILE A 72 14.31 -18.64 -3.67
N GLY A 73 13.49 -19.16 -2.74
CA GLY A 73 13.49 -20.55 -2.28
C GLY A 73 12.64 -21.54 -3.10
N THR A 74 11.86 -21.14 -4.12
CA THR A 74 11.00 -22.09 -4.89
C THR A 74 11.26 -22.10 -6.39
N LEU A 75 12.14 -21.25 -6.92
CA LEU A 75 12.58 -21.31 -8.33
C LEU A 75 13.70 -22.34 -8.55
N GLY A 76 13.50 -23.54 -8.00
CA GLY A 76 14.26 -24.74 -8.35
C GLY A 76 13.71 -25.48 -9.57
N ASP A 77 12.62 -25.00 -10.20
CA ASP A 77 12.12 -25.62 -11.41
C ASP A 77 11.38 -24.64 -12.33
N SER A 78 11.77 -24.65 -13.60
CA SER A 78 10.99 -24.18 -14.76
C SER A 78 10.83 -22.66 -14.97
N ILE A 79 11.90 -21.98 -15.41
CA ILE A 79 11.74 -20.83 -16.32
C ILE A 79 11.82 -21.35 -17.75
N GLN A 80 10.66 -21.49 -18.39
CA GLN A 80 10.57 -21.62 -19.85
C GLN A 80 10.93 -20.26 -20.44
N VAL A 81 12.08 -20.20 -21.10
CA VAL A 81 12.51 -19.05 -21.90
C VAL A 81 11.60 -18.98 -23.14
N VAL A 82 10.73 -17.99 -23.22
CA VAL A 82 10.03 -17.67 -24.47
C VAL A 82 11.05 -17.00 -25.39
N GLN A 83 11.55 -17.76 -26.37
CA GLN A 83 12.32 -17.22 -27.49
C GLN A 83 11.40 -16.44 -28.43
N VAL A 84 11.89 -15.27 -28.85
CA VAL A 84 11.50 -14.60 -30.11
C VAL A 84 12.40 -15.11 -31.22
#